data_AF-A0A1S0THZ7-F1
#
_entry.id   AF-A0A1S0THZ7-F1
#
_cell.length_a   1.000
_cell.length_b   1.000
_cell.length_c   1.000
_cell.angle_alpha   90.00
_cell.angle_beta   90.00
_cell.angle_gamma   90.00
#
_symmetry.space_group_name_H-M   'P 1'
#
loop_
_entity.id
_entity.type
_entity.pdbx_description
1 polymer ?
#
loop_
_entity_poly.entity_id
_entity_poly.type
_entity_poly.pdbx_seq_one_letter_code
_entity_poly.pdbx_strand_id
1 'polypeptide(L)'
;MSLLGVLHNYNRGNYKLNPVIVQEDDYNVYYGGISNGLLWPALHNLEEYIVKEYDEPKVIREHWYAYVRVNYQFAIDAVRNSRPQVFLLNKA
;
A
#
# COMPACT_ATOMS: atom_id res chain seq x y z
N MET A 1 -13.40 -10.03 -17.26
CA MET A 1 -12.66 -10.81 -16.25
C MET A 1 -13.14 -10.37 -14.88
N SER A 2 -13.78 -11.24 -14.10
CA SER A 2 -14.23 -10.87 -12.74
C SER A 2 -13.09 -11.02 -11.73
N LEU A 3 -13.11 -10.25 -10.65
CA LEU A 3 -12.16 -10.36 -9.53
C LEU A 3 -12.06 -11.80 -9.02
N LEU A 4 -13.20 -12.49 -8.94
CA LEU A 4 -13.29 -13.89 -8.53
C LEU A 4 -12.55 -14.83 -9.51
N GLY A 5 -12.66 -14.57 -10.82
CA GLY A 5 -11.94 -15.33 -11.85
C GLY A 5 -10.42 -15.10 -11.80
N VAL A 6 -9.98 -13.90 -11.46
CA VAL A 6 -8.54 -13.59 -11.24
C VAL A 6 -8.04 -14.35 -10.02
N LEU A 7 -8.71 -14.22 -8.86
CA LEU A 7 -8.34 -14.92 -7.63
C LEU A 7 -8.29 -16.45 -7.84
N HIS A 8 -9.27 -17.01 -8.54
CA HIS A 8 -9.31 -18.44 -8.86
C HIS A 8 -8.13 -18.88 -9.74
N ASN A 9 -7.76 -18.08 -10.74
CA ASN A 9 -6.65 -18.42 -11.65
C ASN A 9 -5.27 -18.28 -10.99
N TYR A 10 -5.09 -17.34 -10.06
CA TYR A 10 -3.83 -17.16 -9.34
C TYR A 10 -3.67 -18.09 -8.13
N ASN A 11 -4.76 -18.67 -7.62
CA ASN A 11 -4.74 -19.71 -6.58
C ASN A 11 -4.40 -21.12 -7.11
N ARG A 12 -3.60 -21.22 -8.18
CA ARG A 12 -3.20 -22.53 -8.74
C ARG A 12 -1.93 -23.04 -8.07
N GLY A 13 -1.92 -24.32 -7.71
CA GLY A 13 -0.77 -24.99 -7.08
C GLY A 13 -0.61 -24.60 -5.61
N ASN A 14 0.61 -24.21 -5.21
CA ASN A 14 0.97 -23.94 -3.81
C ASN A 14 0.80 -22.49 -3.37
N TYR A 15 0.23 -21.63 -4.22
CA TYR A 15 0.05 -20.20 -3.92
C TYR A 15 -1.39 -19.90 -3.49
N LYS A 16 -1.52 -19.10 -2.43
CA LYS A 16 -2.80 -18.54 -1.96
C LYS A 16 -2.73 -17.02 -2.00
N LEU A 17 -3.52 -16.41 -2.88
CA LEU A 17 -3.69 -14.97 -2.99
C LEU A 17 -4.84 -14.52 -2.08
N ASN A 18 -4.53 -13.63 -1.15
CA ASN A 18 -5.52 -12.98 -0.28
C ASN A 18 -5.48 -11.47 -0.57
N PRO A 19 -6.53 -10.89 -1.18
CA PRO A 19 -6.56 -9.45 -1.43
C PRO A 19 -6.74 -8.69 -0.11
N VAL A 20 -6.02 -7.58 0.03
CA VAL A 20 -6.25 -6.58 1.08
C VAL A 20 -7.19 -5.54 0.50
N ILE A 21 -8.36 -5.36 1.13
CA ILE A 21 -9.37 -4.42 0.66
C ILE A 21 -9.16 -3.09 1.37
N VAL A 22 -8.90 -2.05 0.58
CA VAL A 22 -8.62 -0.69 1.04
C VAL A 22 -9.73 0.24 0.55
N GLN A 23 -10.11 1.24 1.36
CA GLN A 23 -11.02 2.30 0.94
C GLN A 23 -10.40 3.10 -0.21
N GLU A 24 -11.20 3.46 -1.22
CA GLU A 24 -10.71 4.14 -2.42
C GLU A 24 -9.99 5.46 -2.10
N ASP A 25 -10.56 6.28 -1.20
CA ASP A 25 -9.95 7.54 -0.77
C ASP A 25 -8.59 7.32 -0.10
N ASP A 26 -8.49 6.32 0.79
CA ASP A 26 -7.23 5.95 1.43
C ASP A 26 -6.22 5.41 0.42
N TYR A 27 -6.66 4.62 -0.57
CA TYR A 27 -5.79 4.09 -1.63
C TYR A 27 -5.24 5.20 -2.52
N ASN A 28 -6.09 6.15 -2.92
CA ASN A 28 -5.70 7.27 -3.77
C ASN A 28 -4.67 8.15 -3.06
N VAL A 29 -4.87 8.42 -1.78
CA VAL A 29 -3.92 9.19 -0.96
C VAL A 29 -2.65 8.39 -0.65
N TYR A 30 -2.76 7.09 -0.42
CA TYR A 30 -1.63 6.19 -0.18
C TYR A 30 -0.72 6.09 -1.40
N TYR A 31 -1.25 5.63 -2.54
CA TYR A 31 -0.48 5.31 -3.74
C TYR A 31 -0.29 6.54 -4.61
N GLY A 32 -1.38 7.19 -5.01
CA GLY A 32 -1.34 8.39 -5.86
C GLY A 32 -0.82 9.64 -5.13
N GLY A 33 -1.01 9.70 -3.82
CA GLY A 33 -0.53 10.78 -2.96
C GLY A 33 0.89 10.52 -2.46
N ILE A 34 1.03 10.14 -1.19
CA ILE A 34 2.33 10.27 -0.48
C ILE A 34 3.39 9.28 -0.95
N SER A 35 3.01 8.08 -1.42
CA SER A 35 4.00 7.13 -1.94
C SER A 35 4.69 7.65 -3.20
N ASN A 36 3.93 8.14 -4.19
CA ASN A 36 4.49 8.58 -5.47
C ASN A 36 4.79 10.08 -5.56
N GLY A 37 4.08 10.90 -4.79
CA GLY A 37 4.25 12.36 -4.79
C GLY A 37 5.27 12.89 -3.77
N LEU A 38 5.71 12.06 -2.83
CA LEU A 38 6.71 12.45 -1.81
C LEU A 38 7.79 11.39 -1.64
N LEU A 39 7.43 10.18 -1.19
CA LEU A 39 8.42 9.17 -0.79
C LEU A 39 9.28 8.71 -1.96
N TRP A 40 8.67 8.36 -3.09
CA TRP A 40 9.40 7.96 -4.29
C TRP A 40 10.39 9.04 -4.76
N PRO A 41 10.00 10.29 -5.07
CA PRO A 41 10.95 11.29 -5.55
C PRO A 41 12.01 11.64 -4.51
N ALA A 42 11.65 11.74 -3.22
CA ALA A 42 12.61 12.01 -2.14
C ALA A 42 13.66 10.91 -2.01
N LEU A 43 13.27 9.64 -2.07
CA LEU A 43 14.18 8.49 -1.99
C LEU A 43 15.06 8.33 -3.25
N HIS A 44 14.72 9.01 -4.35
CA HIS A 44 15.49 9.00 -5.58
C HIS A 44 16.29 10.29 -5.81
N ASN A 45 16.36 11.21 -4.83
CA ASN A 45 17.01 12.52 -4.93
C ASN A 45 16.47 13.38 -6.10
N LEU A 46 15.15 13.34 -6.29
CA LEU A 46 14.40 14.04 -7.34
C LEU A 46 13.50 15.10 -6.71
N GLU A 47 14.09 16.06 -5.99
CA GLU A 47 13.35 17.06 -5.19
C GLU A 47 12.38 17.89 -6.03
N GLU A 48 12.73 18.17 -7.29
CA GLU A 48 11.91 18.92 -8.24
C GLU A 48 10.59 18.20 -8.63
N TYR A 49 10.50 16.91 -8.35
CA TYR A 49 9.31 16.09 -8.58
C TYR A 49 8.49 15.85 -7.30
N ILE A 50 8.92 16.39 -6.15
CA ILE A 50 8.09 16.39 -4.93
C ILE A 50 6.91 17.34 -5.15
N VAL A 51 5.72 16.82 -4.87
CA VAL A 51 4.46 17.57 -4.98
C VAL A 51 4.46 18.73 -3.99
N LYS A 52 4.25 19.95 -4.49
CA LYS A 52 4.40 21.20 -3.71
C LYS A 52 3.35 21.35 -2.60
N GLU A 53 2.22 20.68 -2.73
CA GLU A 53 1.16 20.63 -1.73
C GLU A 53 1.65 20.05 -0.40
N TYR A 54 2.77 19.31 -0.37
CA TYR A 54 3.39 18.84 0.87
C TYR A 54 4.16 19.91 1.65
N ASP A 55 4.35 21.11 1.10
CA ASP A 55 4.83 22.27 1.87
C ASP A 55 3.81 22.69 2.95
N GLU A 56 2.55 22.29 2.80
CA GLU A 56 1.49 22.50 3.80
C GLU A 56 1.50 21.37 4.86
N PRO A 57 1.85 21.65 6.13
CA PRO A 57 1.95 20.64 7.19
C PRO A 57 0.66 19.88 7.46
N LYS A 58 -0.50 20.46 7.14
CA LYS A 58 -1.79 19.77 7.27
C LYS A 58 -1.95 18.65 6.23
N VAL A 59 -1.61 18.92 4.97
CA VAL A 59 -1.76 17.96 3.86
C VAL A 59 -0.86 16.75 4.07
N ILE A 60 0.44 16.96 4.35
CA ILE A 60 1.37 15.87 4.60
C ILE A 60 0.94 15.00 5.78
N ARG A 61 0.39 15.60 6.84
CA ARG A 61 -0.10 14.86 8.01
C ARG A 61 -1.30 13.99 7.68
N GLU A 62 -2.29 14.52 6.97
CA GLU A 62 -3.48 13.77 6.56
C GLU A 62 -3.10 12.61 5.63
N HIS A 63 -2.18 12.85 4.69
CA HIS A 63 -1.68 11.82 3.78
C HIS A 63 -0.83 10.77 4.50
N TRP A 64 -0.01 11.18 5.49
CA TRP A 64 0.73 10.25 6.34
C TRP A 64 -0.21 9.35 7.14
N TYR A 65 -1.34 9.87 7.64
CA TYR A 65 -2.32 9.04 8.32
C TYR A 65 -2.95 8.00 7.40
N ALA A 66 -3.26 8.34 6.15
CA ALA A 66 -3.67 7.36 5.15
C ALA A 66 -2.58 6.31 4.90
N TYR A 67 -1.32 6.76 4.79
CA TYR A 67 -0.17 5.87 4.64
C TYR A 67 -0.10 4.79 5.73
N VAL A 68 -0.25 5.22 6.97
CA VAL A 68 -0.24 4.34 8.14
C VAL A 68 -1.47 3.44 8.16
N ARG A 69 -2.68 3.96 7.88
CA ARG A 69 -3.92 3.16 7.86
C ARG A 69 -3.85 2.00 6.86
N VAL A 70 -3.39 2.27 5.64
CA VAL A 70 -3.28 1.24 4.60
C VAL A 70 -2.24 0.19 5.01
N ASN A 71 -1.04 0.59 5.45
CA ASN A 71 -0.02 -0.35 5.94
C ASN A 71 -0.53 -1.19 7.12
N TYR A 72 -1.33 -0.61 8.01
CA TYR A 72 -1.93 -1.33 9.12
C TYR A 72 -2.94 -2.39 8.66
N GLN A 73 -3.73 -2.12 7.61
CA GLN A 73 -4.61 -3.13 6.99
C GLN A 73 -3.80 -4.29 6.41
N PHE A 74 -2.71 -4.00 5.68
CA PHE A 74 -1.78 -5.02 5.19
C PHE A 74 -1.21 -5.87 6.34
N ALA A 75 -0.80 -5.23 7.43
CA ALA A 75 -0.25 -5.93 8.59
C ALA A 75 -1.28 -6.87 9.25
N ILE A 76 -2.51 -6.40 9.46
CA ILE A 76 -3.59 -7.22 10.03
C ILE A 76 -3.89 -8.42 9.12
N ASP A 77 -4.04 -8.22 7.82
CA ASP A 77 -4.38 -9.29 6.90
C ASP A 77 -3.22 -10.26 6.70
N ALA A 78 -1.97 -9.79 6.72
CA ALA A 78 -0.79 -10.64 6.73
C ALA A 78 -0.78 -11.54 7.96
N VAL A 79 -1.00 -10.98 9.16
CA VAL A 79 -1.04 -11.75 10.42
C VAL A 79 -2.18 -12.77 10.39
N ARG A 80 -3.39 -12.39 9.97
CA ARG A 80 -4.55 -13.29 9.86
C ARG A 80 -4.32 -14.49 8.94
N ASN A 81 -3.52 -14.31 7.90
CA ASN A 81 -3.20 -15.37 6.93
C ASN A 81 -1.87 -16.07 7.20
N SER A 82 -1.12 -15.62 8.21
CA SER A 82 0.17 -16.21 8.59
C SER A 82 0.02 -17.48 9.44
N ARG A 83 1.13 -18.19 9.60
CA ARG A 83 1.27 -19.32 10.52
C ARG A 83 2.48 -19.07 11.42
N PRO A 84 2.60 -19.74 12.58
CA PRO A 84 3.84 -19.70 13.34
C PRO A 84 5.05 -20.04 12.44
N GLN A 85 6.16 -19.31 12.59
CA GLN A 85 7.41 -19.49 11.83
C GLN A 85 7.35 -19.20 10.33
N VAL A 86 6.35 -18.44 9.86
CA VAL A 86 6.31 -17.95 8.47
C VAL A 86 7.40 -16.89 8.23
N PHE A 87 8.05 -16.95 7.07
CA PHE A 87 8.89 -15.87 6.57
C PHE A 87 8.03 -14.84 5.84
N LEU A 88 8.01 -13.60 6.32
CA LEU A 88 7.31 -12.49 5.68
C LEU A 88 8.27 -11.71 4.78
N LEU A 89 7.96 -11.69 3.48
CA LEU A 89 8.65 -10.84 2.50
C LEU A 89 7.68 -9.75 2.07
N ASN A 90 7.98 -8.50 2.44
CA ASN A 90 7.28 -7.34 1.92
C ASN A 90 8.11 -6.76 0.75
N LYS A 91 7.58 -6.82 -0.47
CA LYS A 91 8.20 -6.13 -1.61
C LYS A 91 7.64 -4.71 -1.64
N ALA A 92 8.45 -3.77 -1.15
CA ALA A 92 8.28 -2.34 -1.35
C ALA A 92 8.59 -1.95 -2.81
#